data_AF-A0A453RW71-F1
#
_entry.id   AF-A0A453RW71-F1
#
_cell.length_a   1.000
_cell.length_b   1.000
_cell.length_c   1.000
_cell.angle_alpha   90.00
_cell.angle_beta   90.00
_cell.angle_gamma   90.00
#
_symmetry.space_group_name_H-M   'P 1'
#
loop_
_entity.id
_entity.type
_entity.pdbx_description
1 polymer ?
#
loop_
_entity_poly.entity_id
_entity_poly.type
_entity_poly.pdbx_seq_one_letter_code
_entity_poly.pdbx_strand_id
1 'polypeptide(L)'
;MKRLQSALADVTSAIEELNEQGQDKGVKLQLADDQVQEYHRMSLKRLFPGVHGRMTELCRPSQKKYNLAVTVAMGKFMDAVVVEDESTGKECIKNT
;
A
#
# COMPACT_ATOMS: atom_id res chain seq x y z
N MET A 1 15.67 29.97 -30.56
CA MET A 1 14.86 28.81 -30.12
C MET A 1 15.64 27.63 -29.51
N LYS A 2 16.99 27.55 -29.56
CA LYS A 2 17.74 26.40 -29.00
C LYS A 2 17.82 26.33 -27.46
N ARG A 3 17.75 27.48 -26.77
CA ARG A 3 17.86 27.54 -25.30
C ARG A 3 16.68 26.93 -24.56
N LEU A 4 15.48 27.00 -25.14
CA LEU A 4 14.27 26.47 -24.52
C LEU A 4 14.22 24.94 -24.58
N GLN A 5 14.73 24.34 -25.66
CA GLN A 5 14.85 22.89 -25.80
C GLN A 5 15.88 22.31 -24.83
N SER A 6 17.01 23.00 -24.64
CA SER A 6 18.02 22.62 -23.63
C SER A 6 17.41 22.64 -22.23
N ALA A 7 16.78 23.75 -21.83
CA ALA A 7 16.19 23.88 -20.51
C ALA A 7 15.10 22.83 -20.24
N LEU A 8 14.33 22.43 -21.26
CA LEU A 8 13.33 21.38 -21.12
C LEU A 8 13.96 19.99 -20.92
N ALA A 9 15.04 19.70 -21.65
CA ALA A 9 15.79 18.45 -21.50
C ALA A 9 16.46 18.37 -20.11
N ASP A 10 17.05 19.47 -19.66
CA ASP A 10 17.70 19.58 -18.34
C ASP A 10 16.68 19.36 -17.20
N VAL A 11 15.48 19.95 -17.32
CA VAL A 11 14.39 19.72 -16.36
C VAL A 11 13.88 18.28 -16.40
N THR A 12 13.80 17.66 -17.58
CA THR A 12 13.32 16.28 -17.71
C THR A 12 14.29 15.30 -17.05
N SER A 13 15.60 15.47 -17.27
CA SER A 13 16.65 14.66 -16.62
C SER A 13 16.62 14.80 -15.10
N ALA A 14 16.43 16.02 -14.59
CA ALA A 14 16.35 16.26 -13.16
C ALA A 14 15.12 15.61 -12.50
N ILE A 15 13.99 15.53 -13.22
CA ILE A 15 12.79 14.82 -12.74
C ILE A 15 13.04 13.31 -12.66
N GLU A 16 13.72 12.73 -13.65
CA GLU A 16 14.05 11.30 -13.68
C GLU A 16 15.00 10.94 -12.52
N GLU A 17 16.05 11.72 -12.29
CA GLU A 17 16.98 11.52 -11.17
C GLU A 17 16.29 11.65 -9.80
N LEU A 18 15.39 12.63 -9.63
CA LEU A 18 14.61 12.77 -8.40
C LEU A 18 13.63 11.62 -8.19
N ASN A 19 13.07 11.06 -9.27
CA ASN A 19 12.20 9.89 -9.20
C ASN A 19 12.97 8.62 -8.79
N GLU A 20 14.16 8.39 -9.35
CA GLU A 20 15.04 7.27 -8.96
C GLU A 20 15.51 7.39 -7.50
N GLN A 21 15.94 8.58 -7.07
CA GLN A 21 16.35 8.81 -5.68
C GLN A 21 15.17 8.73 -4.68
N GLY A 22 13.98 9.12 -5.11
CA GLY A 22 12.74 8.99 -4.34
C GLY A 22 12.31 7.53 -4.17
N GLN A 23 12.45 6.71 -5.22
CA GLN A 23 12.14 5.29 -5.18
C GLN A 23 13.07 4.51 -4.24
N ASP A 24 14.38 4.70 -4.31
CA ASP A 24 15.32 3.88 -3.53
C ASP A 24 15.28 4.16 -2.01
N LYS A 25 15.10 5.44 -1.62
CA LYS A 25 14.92 5.84 -0.21
C LYS A 25 13.52 5.54 0.32
N GLY A 26 12.49 5.73 -0.52
CA GLY A 26 11.10 5.41 -0.18
C GLY A 26 10.88 3.92 0.03
N VAL A 27 11.47 3.07 -0.83
CA VAL A 27 11.40 1.62 -0.74
C VAL A 27 12.06 1.09 0.53
N LYS A 28 13.22 1.64 0.94
CA LYS A 28 13.93 1.14 2.12
C LYS A 28 13.23 1.43 3.45
N LEU A 29 12.53 2.57 3.54
CA LEU A 29 11.72 2.92 4.72
C LEU A 29 10.39 2.15 4.72
N GLN A 30 9.74 2.01 3.55
CA GLN A 30 8.52 1.21 3.38
C GLN A 30 8.74 -0.26 3.73
N LEU A 31 9.87 -0.87 3.34
CA LEU A 31 10.15 -2.27 3.66
C LEU A 31 10.19 -2.56 5.16
N ALA A 32 10.66 -1.61 5.98
CA ALA A 32 10.68 -1.75 7.42
C ALA A 32 9.28 -1.59 8.03
N ASP A 33 8.52 -0.59 7.58
CA ASP A 33 7.13 -0.37 8.02
C ASP A 33 6.21 -1.51 7.60
N ASP A 34 6.34 -2.00 6.36
CA ASP A 34 5.59 -3.14 5.83
C ASP A 34 5.86 -4.41 6.63
N GLN A 35 7.10 -4.63 7.07
CA GLN A 35 7.49 -5.80 7.86
C GLN A 35 6.92 -5.74 9.29
N VAL A 36 6.85 -4.54 9.89
CA VAL A 36 6.23 -4.34 11.22
C VAL A 36 4.70 -4.45 11.14
N GLN A 37 4.09 -3.93 10.08
CA GLN A 37 2.66 -4.06 9.80
C GLN A 37 2.28 -5.52 9.58
N GLU A 38 3.10 -6.27 8.83
CA GLU A 38 2.88 -7.69 8.57
C GLU A 38 3.00 -8.52 9.86
N TYR A 39 3.96 -8.20 10.74
CA TYR A 39 4.08 -8.84 12.05
C TYR A 39 2.84 -8.60 12.94
N HIS A 40 2.34 -7.36 13.00
CA HIS A 40 1.10 -7.06 13.73
C HIS A 40 -0.09 -7.81 13.12
N ARG A 41 -0.20 -7.87 11.80
CA ARG A 41 -1.27 -8.60 11.10
C ARG A 41 -1.28 -10.09 11.44
N MET A 42 -0.12 -10.74 11.37
CA MET A 42 0.01 -12.15 11.74
C MET A 42 -0.35 -12.39 13.21
N SER A 43 0.01 -11.44 14.08
CA SER A 43 -0.30 -11.49 15.50
C SER A 43 -1.80 -11.33 15.75
N LEU A 44 -2.47 -10.38 15.10
CA LEU A 44 -3.91 -10.17 15.21
C LEU A 44 -4.70 -11.39 14.77
N LYS A 45 -4.34 -12.00 13.64
CA LYS A 45 -5.02 -13.22 13.13
C LYS A 45 -4.84 -14.43 14.05
N ARG A 46 -3.73 -14.50 14.80
CA ARG A 46 -3.49 -15.56 15.79
C ARG A 46 -4.23 -15.30 17.10
N LEU A 47 -4.30 -14.05 17.53
CA LEU A 47 -4.91 -13.64 18.80
C LEU A 47 -6.44 -13.61 18.70
N PHE A 48 -6.97 -13.22 17.54
CA PHE A 48 -8.39 -13.04 17.30
C PHE A 48 -8.83 -13.92 16.12
N PRO A 49 -9.41 -15.11 16.37
CA PRO A 49 -9.79 -16.03 15.29
C PRO A 49 -10.84 -15.46 14.34
N GLY A 50 -11.56 -14.40 14.74
CA GLY A 50 -12.50 -13.66 13.88
C GLY A 50 -11.83 -12.71 12.89
N VAL A 51 -10.50 -12.63 12.81
CA VAL A 51 -9.79 -11.82 11.80
C VAL A 51 -9.55 -12.63 10.52
N HIS A 52 -10.14 -12.20 9.41
CA HIS A 52 -10.01 -12.90 8.13
C HIS A 52 -8.73 -12.50 7.37
N GLY A 53 -8.34 -11.23 7.43
CA GLY A 53 -7.16 -10.68 6.73
C GLY A 53 -7.48 -9.35 6.04
N ARG A 54 -6.58 -8.87 5.18
CA ARG A 54 -6.79 -7.61 4.44
C ARG A 54 -7.65 -7.78 3.19
N MET A 55 -8.28 -6.71 2.72
CA MET A 55 -9.01 -6.71 1.45
C MET A 55 -8.16 -7.19 0.27
N THR A 56 -6.88 -6.81 0.20
CA THR A 56 -5.90 -7.26 -0.81
C THR A 56 -5.63 -8.77 -0.78
N GLU A 57 -5.77 -9.41 0.37
CA GLU A 57 -5.54 -10.85 0.56
C GLU A 57 -6.81 -11.66 0.24
N LEU A 58 -7.98 -11.06 0.47
CA LEU A 58 -9.29 -11.72 0.36
C LEU A 58 -9.92 -11.58 -1.03
N CYS A 59 -9.57 -10.55 -1.79
CA CYS A 59 -10.15 -10.28 -3.10
C CYS A 59 -9.09 -10.24 -4.19
N ARG A 60 -9.35 -10.94 -5.30
CA ARG A 60 -8.58 -10.85 -6.55
C ARG A 60 -9.54 -10.57 -7.71
N PRO A 61 -9.36 -9.45 -8.45
CA PRO A 61 -10.18 -9.18 -9.62
C PRO A 61 -10.08 -10.33 -10.63
N SER A 62 -11.22 -10.69 -11.25
CA SER A 62 -11.30 -11.82 -12.18
C SER A 62 -10.44 -11.65 -13.43
N GLN A 63 -10.20 -10.41 -13.87
CA GLN A 63 -9.34 -10.09 -14.99
C GLN A 63 -8.38 -8.95 -14.63
N LYS A 64 -7.11 -9.08 -15.04
CA LYS A 64 -6.05 -8.10 -14.74
C LYS A 64 -6.37 -6.68 -15.18
N LYS A 65 -7.14 -6.52 -16.27
CA LYS A 65 -7.57 -5.20 -16.78
C LYS A 65 -8.39 -4.39 -15.77
N TYR A 66 -8.99 -5.04 -14.77
CA TYR A 66 -9.76 -4.38 -13.72
C TYR A 66 -8.95 -4.01 -12.48
N ASN A 67 -7.67 -4.40 -12.40
CA ASN A 67 -6.85 -4.14 -11.22
C ASN A 67 -6.79 -2.65 -10.88
N LEU A 68 -6.51 -1.78 -11.85
CA LEU A 68 -6.45 -0.34 -11.62
C LEU A 68 -7.81 0.22 -11.16
N ALA A 69 -8.91 -0.22 -11.77
CA ALA A 69 -10.25 0.23 -11.41
C ALA A 69 -10.61 -0.17 -9.97
N VAL A 70 -10.29 -1.40 -9.56
CA VAL A 70 -10.52 -1.88 -8.19
C VAL A 70 -9.64 -1.14 -7.19
N THR A 71 -8.35 -0.95 -7.48
CA THR A 71 -7.43 -0.19 -6.62
C THR A 71 -7.91 1.25 -6.43
N VAL A 72 -8.34 1.92 -7.50
CA VAL A 72 -8.84 3.31 -7.43
C VAL A 72 -10.15 3.38 -6.64
N ALA A 73 -11.10 2.48 -6.88
CA ALA A 73 -12.38 2.48 -6.20
C ALA A 73 -12.26 2.18 -4.69
N MET A 74 -11.39 1.23 -4.32
CA MET A 74 -11.16 0.84 -2.93
C MET A 74 -10.23 1.82 -2.20
N GLY A 75 -9.25 2.39 -2.90
CA GLY A 75 -8.27 3.33 -2.34
C GLY A 75 -7.62 2.79 -1.07
N LYS A 76 -7.66 3.58 0.00
CA LYS A 76 -7.12 3.22 1.33
C LYS A 76 -7.76 1.96 1.95
N PHE A 77 -8.95 1.57 1.50
CA PHE A 77 -9.60 0.36 2.02
C PHE A 77 -9.00 -0.94 1.46
N MET A 78 -8.08 -0.86 0.49
CA MET A 78 -7.31 -2.03 0.06
C MET A 78 -6.49 -2.65 1.19
N ASP A 79 -6.05 -1.83 2.16
CA ASP A 79 -5.34 -2.29 3.35
C ASP A 79 -6.26 -2.49 4.58
N ALA A 80 -7.57 -2.34 4.41
CA ALA A 80 -8.51 -2.57 5.50
C ALA A 80 -8.51 -4.04 5.93
N VAL A 81 -8.53 -4.28 7.24
CA VAL A 81 -8.65 -5.61 7.85
C VAL A 81 -10.13 -5.97 7.97
N VAL A 82 -10.49 -7.15 7.45
CA VAL A 82 -11.84 -7.71 7.52
C VAL A 82 -11.92 -8.65 8.72
N VAL A 83 -12.98 -8.46 9.52
CA VAL A 83 -13.28 -9.23 10.73
C VAL A 83 -14.72 -9.76 10.67
N GLU A 84 -15.00 -10.81 11.44
CA GLU A 84 -16.31 -11.49 11.51
C GLU A 84 -17.42 -10.55 12.01
N ASP A 85 -17.13 -9.79 13.07
CA ASP A 85 -18.13 -8.97 13.76
C ASP A 85 -17.53 -7.71 14.44
N GLU A 86 -18.40 -6.80 14.89
CA GLU A 86 -18.03 -5.54 15.53
C GLU A 86 -17.27 -5.73 16.86
N SER A 87 -17.60 -6.77 17.63
CA SER A 87 -16.92 -7.06 18.90
C SER A 87 -15.46 -7.42 18.64
N THR A 88 -15.19 -8.30 17.66
CA THR A 88 -13.83 -8.65 17.22
C THR A 88 -13.07 -7.40 16.77
N GLY A 89 -13.71 -6.53 15.97
CA GLY A 89 -13.09 -5.28 15.53
C GLY A 89 -12.71 -4.34 16.68
N LYS A 90 -13.58 -4.17 17.68
CA LYS A 90 -13.29 -3.38 18.88
C LYS A 90 -12.15 -3.98 19.70
N GLU A 91 -12.07 -5.30 19.79
CA GLU A 91 -11.02 -5.98 20.54
C GLU A 91 -9.65 -5.83 19.87
N CYS A 92 -9.60 -5.93 18.54
CA CYS A 92 -8.38 -5.68 17.78
C CYS A 92 -7.86 -4.25 17.99
N ILE A 93 -8.74 -3.23 17.95
CA ILE A 93 -8.35 -1.83 18.13
C ILE A 93 -7.81 -1.57 19.54
N LYS A 94 -8.39 -2.21 20.57
CA LYS A 94 -7.94 -2.05 21.96
C LYS A 94 -6.57 -2.66 22.24
N ASN A 95 -6.18 -3.67 21.46
CA ASN A 95 -4.95 -4.46 21.66
C ASN A 95 -3.90 -4.24 20.55
N THR A 96 -4.09 -3.23 19.71
CA THR A 96 -3.08 -2.72 18.75
C THR A 96 -2.34 -1.56 19.39
#